data_AF-N0B0R7-F1
#
_entry.id   AF-N0B0R7-F1
#
_cell.length_a   1.000
_cell.length_b   1.000
_cell.length_c   1.000
_cell.angle_alpha   90.00
_cell.angle_beta   90.00
_cell.angle_gamma   90.00
#
_symmetry.space_group_name_H-M   'P 1'
#
loop_
_entity.id
_entity.type
_entity.pdbx_description
1 polymer ?
#
loop_
_entity_poly.entity_id
_entity_poly.type
_entity_poly.pdbx_seq_one_letter_code
_entity_poly.pdbx_strand_id
1 'polypeptide(L)'
;MQQLSPSTIRITRAVYDSYRQTIAKHPPETFAILGGRLEDYLVTDFRFCPPVRDASGRYDASALHINVDADLLNWIVDHEWRPNGKFILGVWHSHPPGLTRPSCGDFANTYGDIAFFSACLANDDSPDHNWHTFLAPITTFAADGSDRIHGWTLTRGEVAPRACPVEIIESAATAVVVPARDALAAAELRVVMVRNLLQRYAIEIERVARSRALPRAQRAQMIDALSRMRAAELRDIFAARHPLSAILTPLQSPPHA
;
A
#
# COMPACT_ATOMS: atom_id res chain seq x y z
N MET A 1 -25.58 9.70 11.27
CA MET A 1 -24.86 10.12 12.50
C MET A 1 -23.45 10.51 12.09
N GLN A 2 -22.95 11.68 12.49
CA GLN A 2 -21.52 11.98 12.33
C GLN A 2 -20.76 11.11 13.31
N GLN A 3 -19.94 10.20 12.78
CA GLN A 3 -19.03 9.42 13.59
C GLN A 3 -17.85 10.34 13.97
N LEU A 4 -17.46 10.30 15.25
CA LEU A 4 -16.44 11.20 15.79
C LEU A 4 -15.06 10.63 15.45
N SER A 5 -14.10 11.50 15.14
CA SER A 5 -12.70 11.11 14.99
C SER A 5 -12.20 10.42 16.26
N PRO A 6 -11.49 9.29 16.18
CA PRO A 6 -11.04 8.56 17.35
C PRO A 6 -10.09 9.42 18.21
N SER A 7 -10.31 9.41 19.52
CA SER A 7 -9.42 10.08 20.48
C SER A 7 -8.12 9.32 20.73
N THR A 8 -8.02 8.07 20.28
CA THR A 8 -6.86 7.18 20.45
C THR A 8 -6.82 6.18 19.30
N ILE A 9 -5.63 5.98 18.72
CA ILE A 9 -5.40 4.93 17.72
C ILE A 9 -5.14 3.63 18.47
N ARG A 10 -6.07 2.68 18.38
CA ARG A 10 -5.92 1.36 18.99
C ARG A 10 -5.39 0.38 17.96
N ILE A 11 -4.27 -0.26 18.29
CA ILE A 11 -3.55 -1.17 17.42
C ILE A 11 -3.39 -2.50 18.12
N THR A 12 -3.69 -3.60 17.43
CA THR A 12 -3.46 -4.93 18.00
C THR A 12 -1.96 -5.23 18.15
N ARG A 13 -1.61 -6.07 19.14
CA ARG A 13 -0.24 -6.59 19.32
C ARG A 13 0.37 -7.14 18.02
N ALA A 14 -0.38 -7.90 17.25
CA ALA A 14 0.09 -8.50 16.01
C ALA A 14 0.50 -7.45 14.95
N VAL A 15 -0.25 -6.34 14.85
CA VAL A 15 0.12 -5.21 13.98
C VAL A 15 1.38 -4.53 14.48
N TYR A 16 1.49 -4.30 15.79
CA TYR A 16 2.71 -3.74 16.40
C TYR A 16 3.94 -4.61 16.13
N ASP A 17 3.82 -5.93 16.29
CA ASP A 17 4.93 -6.86 16.02
C ASP A 17 5.33 -6.83 14.54
N SER A 18 4.35 -6.73 13.63
CA SER A 18 4.60 -6.57 12.19
C SER A 18 5.36 -5.28 11.88
N TYR A 19 4.98 -4.16 12.50
CA TYR A 19 5.73 -2.90 12.44
C TYR A 19 7.17 -3.07 12.93
N ARG A 20 7.39 -3.71 14.09
CA ARG A 20 8.72 -3.95 14.67
C ARG A 20 9.60 -4.80 13.76
N GLN A 21 9.00 -5.68 12.97
CA GLN A 21 9.70 -6.52 12.01
C GLN A 21 9.96 -5.84 10.66
N THR A 22 9.32 -4.70 10.38
CA THR A 22 9.33 -4.04 9.06
C THR A 22 9.80 -2.59 9.14
N ILE A 23 8.91 -1.61 9.27
CA ILE A 23 9.21 -0.16 9.28
C ILE A 23 10.33 0.14 10.26
N ALA A 24 10.29 -0.44 11.47
CA ALA A 24 11.30 -0.20 12.50
C ALA A 24 12.74 -0.65 12.14
N LYS A 25 12.90 -1.43 11.07
CA LYS A 25 14.18 -1.95 10.58
C LYS A 25 14.64 -1.31 9.27
N HIS A 26 13.90 -0.35 8.75
CA HIS A 26 14.21 0.30 7.48
C HIS A 26 14.56 1.77 7.70
N PRO A 27 15.26 2.40 6.72
CA PRO A 27 15.45 3.84 6.73
C PRO A 27 14.12 4.61 6.83
N PRO A 28 14.16 5.90 7.22
CA PRO A 28 13.01 6.78 7.16
C PRO A 28 12.28 6.76 5.81
N GLU A 29 11.02 7.20 5.83
CA GLU A 29 10.08 7.20 4.70
C GLU A 29 9.73 5.81 4.15
N THR A 30 9.72 4.79 5.03
CA THR A 30 9.03 3.52 4.75
C THR A 30 7.65 3.50 5.38
N PHE A 31 6.70 2.82 4.74
CA PHE A 31 5.31 2.82 5.18
C PHE A 31 4.63 1.46 5.07
N ALA A 32 3.46 1.39 5.69
CA ALA A 32 2.51 0.31 5.59
C ALA A 32 1.10 0.88 5.56
N ILE A 33 0.20 0.21 4.86
CA ILE A 33 -1.23 0.48 5.01
C ILE A 33 -1.79 -0.23 6.24
N LEU A 34 -2.75 0.43 6.88
CA LEU A 34 -3.44 -0.05 8.07
C LEU A 34 -4.86 -0.44 7.71
N GLY A 35 -5.24 -1.65 8.07
CA GLY A 35 -6.58 -2.19 7.86
C GLY A 35 -7.27 -2.54 9.17
N GLY A 36 -8.60 -2.54 9.16
CA GLY A 36 -9.37 -2.98 10.30
C GLY A 36 -10.84 -2.61 10.22
N ARG A 37 -11.40 -2.20 11.37
CA ARG A 37 -12.83 -1.93 11.53
C ARG A 37 -13.11 -0.43 11.58
N LEU A 38 -14.05 0.04 10.76
CA LEU A 38 -14.40 1.45 10.72
C LEU A 38 -15.23 1.87 11.94
N GLU A 39 -16.05 0.99 12.52
CA GLU A 39 -17.00 1.33 13.59
C GLU A 39 -16.28 1.92 14.81
N ASP A 40 -15.09 1.39 15.10
CA ASP A 40 -14.32 1.74 16.29
C ASP A 40 -12.85 2.08 16.01
N TYR A 41 -12.49 2.21 14.72
CA TYR A 41 -11.14 2.51 14.24
C TYR A 41 -10.07 1.57 14.83
N LEU A 42 -10.42 0.31 15.11
CA LEU A 42 -9.47 -0.68 15.59
C LEU A 42 -8.61 -1.19 14.44
N VAL A 43 -7.29 -1.00 14.55
CA VAL A 43 -6.30 -1.48 13.57
C VAL A 43 -5.94 -2.94 13.86
N THR A 44 -6.39 -3.84 12.99
CA THR A 44 -6.16 -5.30 13.08
C THR A 44 -5.24 -5.84 12.00
N ASP A 45 -5.01 -5.08 10.94
CA ASP A 45 -4.29 -5.52 9.75
C ASP A 45 -3.20 -4.52 9.36
N PHE A 46 -2.12 -5.06 8.82
CA PHE A 46 -0.91 -4.33 8.46
C PHE A 46 -0.32 -4.94 7.21
N ARG A 47 -0.07 -4.11 6.18
CA ARG A 47 0.66 -4.54 4.99
C ARG A 47 1.82 -3.59 4.75
N PHE A 48 3.03 -4.11 4.93
CA PHE A 48 4.25 -3.36 4.66
C PHE A 48 4.38 -3.07 3.16
N CYS A 49 4.63 -1.80 2.84
CA CYS A 49 4.81 -1.30 1.49
C CYS A 49 6.24 -0.78 1.37
N PRO A 50 7.24 -1.65 1.10
CA PRO A 50 8.61 -1.21 0.99
C PRO A 50 8.78 -0.23 -0.18
N PRO A 51 9.70 0.75 -0.08
CA PRO A 51 10.05 1.59 -1.22
C PRO A 51 10.56 0.74 -2.37
N VAL A 52 10.29 1.21 -3.60
CA VAL A 52 10.76 0.56 -4.83
C VAL A 52 12.28 0.46 -4.78
N ARG A 53 12.84 -0.65 -5.29
CA ARG A 53 14.30 -0.76 -5.45
C ARG A 53 14.71 -0.26 -6.83
N ASP A 54 15.80 0.50 -6.89
CA ASP A 54 16.45 0.86 -8.14
C ASP A 54 17.06 -0.39 -8.83
N ALA A 55 17.54 -0.22 -10.07
CA ALA A 55 18.13 -1.30 -10.85
C ALA A 55 19.40 -1.92 -10.20
N SER A 56 20.01 -1.23 -9.23
CA SER A 56 21.13 -1.74 -8.44
C SER A 56 20.69 -2.46 -7.15
N GLY A 57 19.38 -2.58 -6.94
CA GLY A 57 18.79 -3.21 -5.76
C GLY A 57 18.78 -2.32 -4.53
N ARG A 58 19.13 -1.03 -4.63
CA ARG A 58 19.05 -0.07 -3.51
C ARG A 58 17.63 0.46 -3.38
N TYR A 59 17.17 0.71 -2.17
CA TYR A 59 15.87 1.35 -1.98
C TYR A 59 15.89 2.77 -2.56
N ASP A 60 14.93 3.07 -3.43
CA ASP A 60 14.55 4.43 -3.84
C ASP A 60 13.79 5.08 -2.69
N ALA A 61 14.55 5.36 -1.63
CA ALA A 61 14.09 6.03 -0.43
C ALA A 61 14.35 7.53 -0.60
N SER A 62 13.28 8.30 -0.68
CA SER A 62 13.33 9.75 -0.55
C SER A 62 13.35 10.10 0.92
N ALA A 63 14.17 11.07 1.34
CA ALA A 63 14.10 11.62 2.71
C ALA A 63 12.90 12.57 2.90
N LEU A 64 12.08 12.76 1.87
CA LEU A 64 11.06 13.81 1.80
C LEU A 64 9.66 13.29 1.45
N HIS A 65 9.51 12.03 1.04
CA HIS A 65 8.20 11.45 0.71
C HIS A 65 8.20 9.92 0.71
N ILE A 66 7.06 9.35 1.06
CA ILE A 66 6.74 7.94 0.81
C ILE A 66 6.33 7.74 -0.66
N ASN A 67 6.79 6.64 -1.26
CA ASN A 67 6.41 6.27 -2.62
C ASN A 67 5.29 5.22 -2.60
N VAL A 68 4.06 5.66 -2.86
CA VAL A 68 2.88 4.79 -2.83
C VAL A 68 2.64 4.14 -4.18
N ASP A 69 2.46 2.83 -4.20
CA ASP A 69 1.93 2.09 -5.36
C ASP A 69 0.41 1.96 -5.23
N ALA A 70 -0.32 2.90 -5.83
CA ALA A 70 -1.78 2.96 -5.74
C ALA A 70 -2.46 1.69 -6.27
N ASP A 71 -1.93 1.06 -7.31
CA ASP A 71 -2.51 -0.17 -7.87
C ASP A 71 -2.36 -1.35 -6.90
N LEU A 72 -1.21 -1.44 -6.23
CA LEU A 72 -1.01 -2.42 -5.16
C LEU A 72 -1.96 -2.17 -3.99
N LEU A 73 -2.09 -0.90 -3.55
CA LEU A 73 -2.99 -0.56 -2.46
C LEU A 73 -4.43 -0.95 -2.78
N ASN A 74 -4.92 -0.56 -3.97
CA ASN A 74 -6.26 -0.88 -4.43
C ASN A 74 -6.47 -2.39 -4.52
N TRP A 75 -5.47 -3.14 -5.03
CA TRP A 75 -5.56 -4.60 -5.06
C TRP A 75 -5.74 -5.21 -3.66
N ILE A 76 -4.93 -4.79 -2.68
CA ILE A 76 -5.05 -5.28 -1.30
C ILE A 76 -6.45 -4.96 -0.74
N VAL A 77 -6.91 -3.73 -0.91
CA VAL A 77 -8.22 -3.29 -0.43
C VAL A 77 -9.33 -4.15 -1.04
N ASP A 78 -9.35 -4.28 -2.36
CA ASP A 78 -10.43 -4.95 -3.09
C ASP A 78 -10.42 -6.48 -2.96
N HIS A 79 -9.24 -7.10 -2.87
CA HIS A 79 -9.11 -8.56 -2.96
C HIS A 79 -8.79 -9.22 -1.62
N GLU A 80 -8.22 -8.49 -0.65
CA GLU A 80 -7.91 -9.03 0.67
C GLU A 80 -8.82 -8.46 1.76
N TRP A 81 -9.04 -7.15 1.81
CA TRP A 81 -9.69 -6.55 2.97
C TRP A 81 -11.20 -6.48 2.83
N ARG A 82 -11.70 -5.91 1.72
CA ARG A 82 -13.12 -5.77 1.46
C ARG A 82 -13.88 -7.11 1.51
N PRO A 83 -13.38 -8.22 0.94
CA PRO A 83 -14.07 -9.51 1.04
C PRO A 83 -14.13 -10.07 2.47
N ASN A 84 -13.28 -9.58 3.37
CA ASN A 84 -13.21 -9.98 4.77
C ASN A 84 -13.84 -8.95 5.72
N GLY A 85 -14.62 -7.99 5.19
CA GLY A 85 -15.27 -6.95 6.00
C GLY A 85 -14.29 -6.00 6.68
N LYS A 86 -13.10 -5.82 6.09
CA LYS A 86 -12.05 -4.93 6.58
C LYS A 86 -11.92 -3.72 5.68
N PHE A 87 -11.52 -2.62 6.28
CA PHE A 87 -11.41 -1.32 5.62
C PHE A 87 -10.02 -0.75 5.83
N ILE A 88 -9.58 0.04 4.86
CA ILE A 88 -8.41 0.91 5.06
C ILE A 88 -8.76 1.95 6.13
N LEU A 89 -7.88 2.10 7.10
CA LEU A 89 -8.01 3.08 8.18
C LEU A 89 -6.98 4.20 8.03
N GLY A 90 -5.86 3.92 7.36
CA GLY A 90 -4.84 4.92 7.04
C GLY A 90 -3.49 4.27 6.76
N VAL A 91 -2.40 4.97 7.10
CA VAL A 91 -1.02 4.50 6.91
C VAL A 91 -0.20 4.67 8.17
N TRP A 92 0.76 3.77 8.38
CA TRP A 92 1.84 3.98 9.33
C TRP A 92 3.12 4.15 8.54
N HIS A 93 3.84 5.26 8.75
CA HIS A 93 5.15 5.48 8.14
C HIS A 93 6.18 6.01 9.11
N SER A 94 7.44 6.02 8.70
CA SER A 94 8.54 6.57 9.47
C SER A 94 9.03 7.89 8.89
N HIS A 95 9.43 8.83 9.76
CA HIS A 95 10.09 10.08 9.39
C HIS A 95 11.55 10.11 9.87
N PRO A 96 12.39 10.99 9.28
CA PRO A 96 13.69 11.32 9.81
C PRO A 96 13.65 11.78 11.27
N PRO A 97 14.76 11.64 12.02
CA PRO A 97 14.84 12.10 13.40
C PRO A 97 14.42 13.57 13.55
N GLY A 98 13.55 13.86 14.53
CA GLY A 98 13.06 15.22 14.83
C GLY A 98 11.85 15.67 14.02
N LEU A 99 11.45 14.97 12.96
CA LEU A 99 10.27 15.29 12.15
C LEU A 99 9.05 14.49 12.64
N THR A 100 8.44 14.94 13.74
CA THR A 100 7.39 14.16 14.44
C THR A 100 5.95 14.42 13.95
N ARG A 101 5.77 15.36 13.02
CA ARG A 101 4.46 15.84 12.56
C ARG A 101 4.25 15.52 11.08
N PRO A 102 3.01 15.28 10.65
CA PRO A 102 2.67 15.20 9.23
C PRO A 102 3.07 16.50 8.51
N SER A 103 3.72 16.34 7.37
CA SER A 103 4.03 17.41 6.43
C SER A 103 2.77 17.90 5.71
N CYS A 104 2.65 19.21 5.50
CA CYS A 104 1.52 19.78 4.76
C CYS A 104 1.57 19.43 3.28
N GLY A 105 2.72 19.73 2.66
CA GLY A 105 2.96 19.41 1.26
C GLY A 105 2.17 20.26 0.26
N ASP A 106 1.97 19.72 -0.93
CA ASP A 106 1.31 20.36 -2.07
C ASP A 106 0.09 19.54 -2.50
N PHE A 107 -1.09 20.13 -2.37
CA PHE A 107 -2.37 19.50 -2.70
C PHE A 107 -2.58 19.33 -4.20
N ALA A 108 -1.88 20.09 -5.06
CA ALA A 108 -2.06 20.00 -6.51
C ALA A 108 -1.46 18.73 -7.11
N ASN A 109 -0.42 18.18 -6.46
CA ASN A 109 0.27 16.95 -6.88
C ASN A 109 0.25 15.87 -5.78
N THR A 110 -0.55 16.06 -4.72
CA THR A 110 -0.70 15.15 -3.58
C THR A 110 0.60 14.85 -2.82
N TYR A 111 1.60 15.73 -2.95
CA TYR A 111 2.88 15.58 -2.28
C TYR A 111 2.76 15.95 -0.80
N GLY A 112 3.37 15.18 0.09
CA GLY A 112 3.32 15.40 1.54
C GLY A 112 2.11 14.75 2.22
N ASP A 113 2.22 14.58 3.53
CA ASP A 113 1.33 13.71 4.31
C ASP A 113 -0.12 14.19 4.28
N ILE A 114 -0.37 15.46 4.62
CA ILE A 114 -1.73 16.00 4.73
C ILE A 114 -2.40 16.03 3.35
N ALA A 115 -1.68 16.43 2.30
CA ALA A 115 -2.18 16.42 0.94
C ALA A 115 -2.57 15.00 0.49
N PHE A 116 -1.71 14.01 0.76
CA PHE A 116 -1.95 12.59 0.45
C PHE A 116 -3.15 12.04 1.24
N PHE A 117 -3.21 12.22 2.56
CA PHE A 117 -4.32 11.74 3.41
C PHE A 117 -5.65 12.36 2.98
N SER A 118 -5.65 13.65 2.63
CA SER A 118 -6.82 14.36 2.12
C SER A 118 -7.30 13.77 0.80
N ALA A 119 -6.37 13.44 -0.10
CA ALA A 119 -6.71 12.80 -1.37
C ALA A 119 -7.30 11.40 -1.16
N CYS A 120 -6.76 10.59 -0.24
CA CYS A 120 -7.34 9.30 0.10
C CYS A 120 -8.77 9.44 0.64
N LEU A 121 -9.00 10.35 1.59
CA LEU A 121 -10.33 10.58 2.17
C LEU A 121 -11.33 11.13 1.15
N ALA A 122 -10.89 11.91 0.16
CA ALA A 122 -11.74 12.46 -0.89
C ALA A 122 -12.12 11.43 -1.97
N ASN A 123 -11.30 10.38 -2.14
CA ASN A 123 -11.51 9.31 -3.11
C ASN A 123 -11.94 8.00 -2.46
N ASP A 124 -12.47 8.05 -1.23
CA ASP A 124 -13.14 6.91 -0.61
C ASP A 124 -14.36 6.53 -1.44
N ASP A 125 -14.24 5.44 -2.20
CA ASP A 125 -15.25 4.89 -3.09
C ASP A 125 -16.01 3.72 -2.47
N SER A 126 -15.81 3.48 -1.16
CA SER A 126 -16.41 2.37 -0.46
C SER A 126 -17.91 2.65 -0.19
N PRO A 127 -18.84 1.92 -0.85
CA PRO A 127 -20.27 2.22 -0.76
C PRO A 127 -20.78 1.99 0.65
N ASP A 128 -21.68 2.86 1.11
CA ASP A 128 -22.32 2.83 2.44
C ASP A 128 -21.37 2.98 3.63
N HIS A 129 -20.11 3.33 3.40
CA HIS A 129 -19.14 3.59 4.46
C HIS A 129 -18.89 5.09 4.62
N ASN A 130 -18.62 5.48 5.86
CA ASN A 130 -18.41 6.87 6.23
C ASN A 130 -16.96 7.05 6.68
N TRP A 131 -15.99 6.60 5.88
CA TRP A 131 -14.58 6.71 6.23
C TRP A 131 -14.14 8.18 6.18
N HIS A 132 -14.28 8.85 7.31
CA HIS A 132 -14.07 10.28 7.42
C HIS A 132 -12.78 10.63 8.16
N THR A 133 -12.08 9.66 8.78
CA THR A 133 -10.85 9.93 9.52
C THR A 133 -9.73 9.01 9.08
N PHE A 134 -8.63 9.60 8.69
CA PHE A 134 -7.40 8.92 8.33
C PHE A 134 -6.52 8.75 9.57
N LEU A 135 -6.03 7.55 9.83
CA LEU A 135 -5.07 7.25 10.88
C LEU A 135 -3.64 7.34 10.32
N ALA A 136 -2.78 8.12 10.96
CA ALA A 136 -1.41 8.34 10.52
C ALA A 136 -0.40 8.21 11.67
N PRO A 137 -0.17 7.01 12.25
CA PRO A 137 0.97 6.82 13.14
C PRO A 137 2.28 7.12 12.41
N ILE A 138 3.10 7.98 13.00
CA ILE A 138 4.42 8.33 12.49
C ILE A 138 5.47 7.80 13.46
N THR A 139 6.44 7.04 12.96
CA THR A 139 7.61 6.63 13.74
C THR A 139 8.79 7.56 13.48
N THR A 140 9.49 7.98 14.52
CA THR A 140 10.83 8.57 14.40
C THR A 140 11.85 7.73 15.14
N PHE A 141 13.09 7.72 14.66
CA PHE A 141 14.20 6.99 15.28
C PHE A 141 15.18 7.94 15.96
N ALA A 142 15.67 7.57 17.14
CA ALA A 142 16.77 8.25 17.82
C ALA A 142 18.13 7.67 17.39
N ALA A 143 19.21 8.37 17.75
CA ALA A 143 20.57 7.97 17.38
C ALA A 143 21.01 6.62 17.99
N ASP A 144 20.38 6.20 19.08
CA ASP A 144 20.60 4.91 19.74
C ASP A 144 19.80 3.75 19.09
N GLY A 145 19.07 4.02 18.01
CA GLY A 145 18.23 3.06 17.33
C GLY A 145 16.87 2.81 18.00
N SER A 146 16.56 3.51 19.10
CA SER A 146 15.22 3.48 19.69
C SER A 146 14.22 4.20 18.80
N ASP A 147 12.99 3.69 18.74
CA ASP A 147 11.89 4.25 17.99
C ASP A 147 10.85 4.90 18.90
N ARG A 148 10.18 5.92 18.38
CA ARG A 148 9.06 6.58 19.03
C ARG A 148 7.92 6.75 18.05
N ILE A 149 6.73 6.33 18.47
CA ILE A 149 5.49 6.41 17.70
C ILE A 149 4.72 7.66 18.11
N HIS A 150 4.28 8.43 17.13
CA HIS A 150 3.47 9.64 17.27
C HIS A 150 2.14 9.41 16.56
N GLY A 151 1.03 9.40 17.30
CA GLY A 151 -0.30 9.19 16.71
C GLY A 151 -0.86 10.48 16.12
N TRP A 152 -1.30 10.41 14.86
CA TRP A 152 -1.98 11.51 14.18
C TRP A 152 -3.26 11.03 13.52
N THR A 153 -4.26 11.90 13.49
CA THR A 153 -5.48 11.70 12.71
C THR A 153 -5.73 12.90 11.81
N LEU A 154 -6.35 12.68 10.66
CA LEU A 154 -6.86 13.75 9.79
C LEU A 154 -8.33 13.48 9.48
N THR A 155 -9.20 14.44 9.74
CA THR A 155 -10.63 14.33 9.41
C THR A 155 -10.88 14.90 8.02
N ARG A 156 -11.80 14.30 7.25
CA ARG A 156 -12.19 14.74 5.91
C ARG A 156 -12.63 16.20 5.95
N GLY A 157 -12.02 17.02 5.09
CA GLY A 157 -12.27 18.47 5.02
C GLY A 157 -11.46 19.32 6.01
N GLU A 158 -10.71 18.69 6.93
CA GLU A 158 -9.74 19.40 7.77
C GLU A 158 -8.37 19.42 7.10
N VAL A 159 -7.60 20.49 7.35
CA VAL A 159 -6.21 20.62 6.91
C VAL A 159 -5.21 20.52 8.06
N ALA A 160 -5.70 20.50 9.30
CA ALA A 160 -4.89 20.41 10.49
C ALA A 160 -5.00 19.01 11.11
N PRO A 161 -3.93 18.18 11.07
CA PRO A 161 -3.95 16.88 11.72
C PRO A 161 -3.99 17.04 13.24
N ARG A 162 -4.69 16.13 13.91
CA ARG A 162 -4.86 16.11 15.35
C ARG A 162 -3.96 15.04 15.96
N ALA A 163 -3.12 15.44 16.92
CA ALA A 163 -2.34 14.50 17.69
C ALA A 163 -3.26 13.65 18.57
N CYS A 164 -2.95 12.35 18.69
CA CYS A 164 -3.66 11.43 19.56
C CYS A 164 -2.70 10.36 20.11
N PRO A 165 -3.01 9.77 21.26
CA PRO A 165 -2.27 8.61 21.75
C PRO A 165 -2.39 7.42 20.81
N VAL A 166 -1.36 6.57 20.83
CA VAL A 166 -1.40 5.23 20.23
C VAL A 166 -1.38 4.22 21.36
N GLU A 167 -2.35 3.32 21.37
CA GLU A 167 -2.48 2.25 22.36
C GLU A 167 -2.28 0.90 21.67
N ILE A 168 -1.35 0.10 22.19
CA ILE A 168 -1.19 -1.28 21.75
C ILE A 168 -2.04 -2.16 22.65
N ILE A 169 -3.06 -2.79 22.08
CA ILE A 169 -3.99 -3.65 22.80
C ILE A 169 -3.70 -5.12 22.55
N GLU A 170 -3.87 -5.91 23.59
CA GLU A 170 -3.94 -7.37 23.48
C GLU A 170 -5.32 -7.73 22.93
N SER A 171 -5.37 -8.33 21.74
CA SER A 171 -6.63 -8.81 21.18
C SER A 171 -6.75 -10.31 21.45
N ALA A 172 -7.89 -10.73 22.02
CA ALA A 172 -8.25 -12.15 22.16
C ALA A 172 -8.60 -12.80 20.80
N ALA A 173 -8.79 -12.00 19.75
CA ALA A 173 -9.02 -12.50 18.41
C ALA A 173 -7.68 -12.91 17.81
N THR A 174 -7.57 -14.21 17.55
CA THR A 174 -6.54 -14.85 16.75
C THR A 174 -6.17 -13.92 15.61
N ALA A 175 -4.92 -13.48 15.57
CA ALA A 175 -4.34 -13.15 14.29
C ALA A 175 -4.65 -14.36 13.43
N VAL A 176 -5.58 -14.23 12.48
CA VAL A 176 -5.52 -15.06 11.31
C VAL A 176 -4.25 -14.59 10.63
N VAL A 177 -3.11 -15.12 11.12
CA VAL A 177 -2.01 -15.45 10.25
C VAL A 177 -2.69 -16.32 9.22
N VAL A 178 -3.09 -15.71 8.10
CA VAL A 178 -3.58 -16.45 6.96
C VAL A 178 -2.43 -17.41 6.66
N PRO A 179 -2.57 -18.72 6.94
CA PRO A 179 -1.51 -19.65 6.67
C PRO A 179 -1.48 -19.72 5.15
N ALA A 180 -0.39 -19.25 4.56
CA ALA A 180 -0.01 -19.55 3.20
C ALA A 180 -1.17 -19.72 2.19
N ARG A 181 -1.86 -18.61 1.87
CA ARG A 181 -2.19 -18.31 0.46
C ARG A 181 -0.95 -17.76 -0.28
N ASP A 182 0.23 -17.94 0.30
CA ASP A 182 1.55 -17.37 -0.03
C ASP A 182 2.11 -17.77 -1.40
N ALA A 183 1.50 -18.69 -2.13
CA ALA A 183 1.90 -18.99 -3.51
C ALA A 183 1.04 -18.24 -4.53
N LEU A 184 -0.29 -18.29 -4.39
CA LEU A 184 -1.22 -17.67 -5.34
C LEU A 184 -1.31 -16.16 -5.13
N ALA A 185 -1.47 -15.70 -3.87
CA ALA A 185 -1.47 -14.27 -3.57
C ALA A 185 -0.10 -13.65 -3.84
N ALA A 186 1.00 -14.36 -3.57
CA ALA A 186 2.33 -13.87 -3.95
C ALA A 186 2.57 -13.93 -5.46
N ALA A 187 2.00 -14.88 -6.19
CA ALA A 187 2.07 -14.92 -7.65
C ALA A 187 1.24 -13.80 -8.28
N GLU A 188 0.03 -13.55 -7.80
CA GLU A 188 -0.81 -12.44 -8.22
C GLU A 188 -0.17 -11.10 -7.86
N LEU A 189 0.39 -10.97 -6.66
CA LEU A 189 1.17 -9.82 -6.23
C LEU A 189 2.42 -9.63 -7.09
N ARG A 190 3.15 -10.69 -7.42
CA ARG A 190 4.29 -10.63 -8.35
C ARG A 190 3.84 -10.21 -9.74
N VAL A 191 2.71 -10.69 -10.23
CA VAL A 191 2.16 -10.28 -11.53
C VAL A 191 1.78 -8.81 -11.51
N VAL A 192 1.15 -8.31 -10.45
CA VAL A 192 0.82 -6.89 -10.27
C VAL A 192 2.10 -6.05 -10.17
N MET A 193 3.07 -6.43 -9.35
CA MET A 193 4.35 -5.73 -9.22
C MET A 193 5.15 -5.70 -10.53
N VAL A 194 5.22 -6.83 -11.24
CA VAL A 194 5.90 -6.96 -12.53
C VAL A 194 5.19 -6.07 -13.56
N ARG A 195 3.86 -6.13 -13.64
CA ARG A 195 3.06 -5.25 -14.50
C ARG A 195 3.31 -3.77 -14.21
N ASN A 196 3.35 -3.37 -12.94
CA ASN A 196 3.58 -1.97 -12.55
C ASN A 196 4.99 -1.51 -12.88
N LEU A 197 5.99 -2.35 -12.62
CA LEU A 197 7.38 -2.08 -12.99
C LEU A 197 7.49 -1.84 -14.51
N LEU A 198 6.85 -2.69 -15.29
CA LEU A 198 6.85 -2.62 -16.75
C LEU A 198 6.05 -1.42 -17.29
N GLN A 199 4.93 -1.05 -16.65
CA GLN A 199 4.21 0.19 -16.96
C GLN A 199 5.08 1.43 -16.72
N ARG A 200 5.81 1.48 -15.59
CA ARG A 200 6.75 2.58 -15.29
C ARG A 200 7.90 2.63 -16.28
N TYR A 201 8.50 1.48 -16.62
CA TYR A 201 9.52 1.42 -17.66
C TYR A 201 8.98 1.84 -19.03
N ALA A 202 7.75 1.47 -19.38
CA ALA A 202 7.15 1.87 -20.63
C ALA A 202 6.92 3.39 -20.71
N ILE A 203 6.47 4.02 -19.63
CA ILE A 203 6.33 5.49 -19.54
C ILE A 203 7.71 6.16 -19.68
N GLU A 204 8.73 5.65 -19.00
CA GLU A 204 10.07 6.23 -19.04
C GLU A 204 10.74 6.05 -20.41
N ILE A 205 10.57 4.89 -21.04
CA ILE A 205 11.04 4.62 -22.39
C ILE A 205 10.28 5.48 -23.41
N GLU A 206 8.96 5.67 -23.26
CA GLU A 206 8.18 6.60 -24.09
C GLU A 206 8.66 8.05 -23.90
N ARG A 207 8.98 8.45 -22.66
CA ARG A 207 9.55 9.78 -22.35
C ARG A 207 10.89 9.99 -23.05
N VAL A 208 11.80 9.03 -22.94
CA VAL A 208 13.12 9.05 -23.58
C VAL A 208 12.97 8.99 -25.11
N ALA A 209 12.05 8.19 -25.64
CA ALA A 209 11.75 8.12 -27.08
C ALA A 209 11.11 9.41 -27.62
N ARG A 210 10.35 10.15 -26.81
CA ARG A 210 9.82 11.47 -27.20
C ARG A 210 10.85 12.59 -27.06
N SER A 211 11.92 12.38 -26.28
CA SER A 211 13.03 13.32 -26.22
C SER A 211 13.69 13.49 -27.60
N ARG A 212 14.08 14.71 -27.94
CA ARG A 212 14.77 15.00 -29.21
C ARG A 212 16.21 14.47 -29.26
N ALA A 213 16.71 13.90 -28.16
CA ALA A 213 18.09 13.46 -28.00
C ALA A 213 18.42 12.18 -28.79
N LEU A 214 17.44 11.35 -29.14
CA LEU A 214 17.69 10.08 -29.84
C LEU A 214 17.50 10.18 -31.37
N PRO A 215 18.40 9.57 -32.16
CA PRO A 215 18.20 9.31 -33.59
C PRO A 215 16.86 8.61 -33.89
N ARG A 216 16.22 8.96 -35.01
CA ARG A 216 14.88 8.47 -35.37
C ARG A 216 14.80 6.93 -35.49
N ALA A 217 15.88 6.29 -35.97
CA ALA A 217 15.97 4.83 -36.10
C ALA A 217 16.01 4.12 -34.73
N GLN A 218 16.75 4.67 -33.76
CA GLN A 218 16.80 4.13 -32.39
C GLN A 218 15.46 4.28 -31.69
N ARG A 219 14.74 5.38 -31.91
CA ARG A 219 13.37 5.56 -31.39
C ARG A 219 12.40 4.51 -31.93
N ALA A 220 12.46 4.21 -33.22
CA ALA A 220 11.63 3.19 -33.83
C ALA A 220 11.91 1.78 -33.27
N GLN A 221 13.18 1.42 -33.09
CA GLN A 221 13.58 0.15 -32.48
C GLN A 221 13.10 0.02 -31.03
N MET A 222 13.15 1.11 -30.26
CA MET A 222 12.73 1.12 -28.85
C MET A 222 11.21 0.98 -28.70
N ILE A 223 10.43 1.66 -29.55
CA ILE A 223 8.96 1.53 -29.60
C ILE A 223 8.54 0.11 -30.01
N ASP A 224 9.22 -0.48 -30.98
CA ASP A 224 8.98 -1.84 -31.46
C ASP A 224 9.32 -2.89 -30.39
N ALA A 225 10.43 -2.71 -29.66
CA ALA A 225 10.78 -3.55 -28.51
C ALA A 225 9.73 -3.47 -27.39
N LEU A 226 9.27 -2.27 -27.02
CA LEU A 226 8.18 -2.08 -26.05
C LEU A 226 6.88 -2.77 -26.48
N SER A 227 6.53 -2.66 -27.75
CA SER A 227 5.31 -3.25 -28.30
C SER A 227 5.36 -4.78 -28.25
N ARG A 228 6.53 -5.37 -28.53
CA ARG A 228 6.76 -6.82 -28.39
C ARG A 228 6.72 -7.29 -26.94
N MET A 229 7.30 -6.53 -26.01
CA MET A 229 7.24 -6.85 -24.57
C MET A 229 5.79 -6.85 -24.06
N ARG A 230 5.01 -5.79 -24.34
CA ARG A 230 3.57 -5.73 -24.00
C ARG A 230 2.77 -6.91 -24.59
N ALA A 231 3.07 -7.33 -25.82
CA ALA A 231 2.38 -8.44 -26.48
C ALA A 231 2.80 -9.83 -25.95
N ALA A 232 4.03 -9.99 -25.46
CA ALA A 232 4.48 -11.22 -24.79
C ALA A 232 3.85 -11.33 -23.39
N GLU A 233 3.83 -10.24 -22.62
CA GLU A 233 3.23 -10.19 -21.28
C GLU A 233 1.73 -10.48 -21.28
N LEU A 234 0.95 -9.90 -22.20
CA LEU A 234 -0.46 -10.22 -22.30
C LEU A 234 -0.66 -11.72 -22.55
N ARG A 235 0.18 -12.34 -23.41
CA ARG A 235 0.12 -13.78 -23.67
C ARG A 235 0.47 -14.60 -22.43
N ASP A 236 1.51 -14.25 -21.68
CA ASP A 236 1.91 -14.98 -20.48
C ASP A 236 0.91 -14.81 -19.33
N ILE A 237 0.31 -13.62 -19.17
CA ILE A 237 -0.76 -13.34 -18.20
C ILE A 237 -2.04 -14.13 -18.55
N PHE A 238 -2.43 -14.19 -19.82
CA PHE A 238 -3.57 -14.99 -20.26
C PHE A 238 -3.29 -16.51 -20.20
N ALA A 239 -2.05 -16.93 -20.46
CA ALA A 239 -1.62 -18.32 -20.34
C ALA A 239 -1.55 -18.79 -18.89
N ALA A 240 -1.19 -17.92 -17.93
CA ALA A 240 -1.19 -18.23 -16.50
C ALA A 240 -2.61 -18.33 -15.89
N ARG A 241 -3.61 -17.64 -16.47
CA ARG A 241 -5.02 -17.74 -16.05
C ARG A 241 -5.70 -19.02 -16.53
N HIS A 242 -5.30 -19.60 -17.66
CA HIS A 242 -5.91 -20.79 -18.24
C HIS A 242 -5.78 -22.10 -17.42
N PRO A 243 -4.61 -22.46 -16.84
CA PRO A 243 -4.45 -23.70 -16.07
C PRO A 243 -5.14 -23.68 -14.70
N LEU A 244 -5.51 -22.50 -14.18
CA LEU A 244 -6.17 -22.36 -12.88
C LEU A 244 -7.68 -22.66 -12.91
N SER A 245 -8.32 -22.53 -14.08
CA SER A 245 -9.73 -22.92 -14.29
C SER A 245 -9.96 -24.43 -14.16
N ALA A 246 -8.93 -25.24 -14.46
CA ALA A 246 -9.00 -26.71 -14.36
C ALA A 246 -8.98 -27.21 -12.91
N ILE A 247 -8.44 -26.44 -11.96
CA ILE A 247 -8.31 -26.81 -10.54
C ILE A 247 -9.59 -26.51 -9.75
N LEU A 248 -10.51 -25.70 -10.30
CA LEU A 248 -11.77 -25.30 -9.66
C LEU A 248 -13.00 -26.08 -10.16
N THR A 249 -12.81 -27.19 -10.88
CA THR A 249 -13.94 -28.09 -11.21
C THR A 249 -14.45 -28.72 -9.91
N PRO A 250 -15.74 -28.56 -9.53
CA PRO A 250 -16.25 -29.20 -8.33
C PRO A 250 -16.14 -30.71 -8.47
N LEU A 251 -15.56 -31.37 -7.47
CA LEU A 251 -15.68 -32.82 -7.27
C LEU A 251 -17.17 -33.17 -7.31
N GLN A 252 -17.63 -33.73 -8.44
CA GLN A 252 -18.95 -34.32 -8.54
C GLN A 252 -19.04 -35.44 -7.49
N SER A 253 -19.96 -35.30 -6.55
CA SER A 253 -20.27 -36.32 -5.56
C SER A 253 -20.68 -37.62 -6.29
N PRO A 254 -20.27 -38.80 -5.79
CA PRO A 254 -20.67 -40.05 -6.42
C PRO A 254 -22.19 -40.24 -6.28
N PRO A 255 -22.84 -40.92 -7.25
CA PRO A 255 -24.27 -41.17 -7.17
C PRO A 255 -24.55 -42.10 -5.98
N HIS A 256 -25.50 -41.69 -5.14
CA HIS A 256 -26.12 -42.57 -4.16
C HIS A 256 -26.79 -43.74 -4.87
N ALA A 257 -26.37 -44.95 -4.51
CA ALA A 257 -27.12 -46.20 -4.65
C ALA A 257 -27.11 -46.89 -3.28
#